data_AF-A0A081XKI5-F1
#
_entry.id   AF-A0A081XKI5-F1
#
_cell.length_a   1.000
_cell.length_b   1.000
_cell.length_c   1.000
_cell.angle_alpha   90.00
_cell.angle_beta   90.00
_cell.angle_gamma   90.00
#
_symmetry.space_group_name_H-M   'P 1'
#
loop_
_entity.id
_entity.type
_entity.pdbx_description
1 polymer ?
#
loop_
_entity_poly.entity_id
_entity_poly.type
_entity_poly.pdbx_seq_one_letter_code
_entity_poly.pdbx_strand_id
1 'polypeptide(L)' 'MKYKRVHALTHADLGDSLAAQARADEAVAAWTQALVLMEGMTSDRTRKAITSIRSTLAVYQRRRVPGVADLARRAREALA' A
#
# COMPACT_ATOMS: atom_id res chain seq x y z
N MET A 1 20.83 -1.51 -3.24
CA MET A 1 19.85 -2.54 -2.81
C MET A 1 19.23 -3.18 -4.05
N LYS A 2 19.73 -4.35 -4.47
CA LYS A 2 19.47 -4.96 -5.81
C LYS A 2 18.03 -5.50 -6.02
N TYR A 3 17.19 -5.55 -4.97
CA TYR A 3 15.86 -6.19 -5.01
C TYR A 3 14.69 -5.37 -4.44
N LYS A 4 14.83 -4.04 -4.28
CA LYS A 4 13.78 -3.18 -3.69
C LYS A 4 12.39 -3.42 -4.29
N ARG A 5 12.32 -3.63 -5.62
CA ARG A 5 11.07 -3.90 -6.35
C ARG A 5 10.32 -5.14 -5.89
N VAL A 6 11.05 -6.24 -5.71
CA VAL A 6 10.43 -7.53 -5.37
C VAL A 6 9.88 -7.43 -3.95
N HIS A 7 10.67 -6.89 -3.02
CA HIS A 7 10.22 -6.69 -1.64
C HIS A 7 9.02 -5.75 -1.56
N ALA A 8 9.01 -4.67 -2.35
CA ALA A 8 7.86 -3.76 -2.45
C ALA A 8 6.57 -4.48 -2.84
N LEU A 9 6.60 -5.30 -3.91
CA LEU A 9 5.43 -6.03 -4.37
C LEU A 9 5.00 -7.11 -3.38
N THR A 10 5.95 -7.82 -2.76
CA THR A 10 5.64 -8.79 -1.69
C THR A 10 4.89 -8.15 -0.52
N HIS A 11 5.30 -6.94 -0.09
CA HIS A 11 4.57 -6.23 0.96
C HIS A 11 3.18 -5.75 0.52
N ALA A 12 3.00 -5.42 -0.76
CA ALA A 12 1.69 -5.06 -1.30
C ALA A 12 0.74 -6.27 -1.31
N ASP A 13 1.21 -7.41 -1.84
CA ASP A 13 0.45 -8.66 -1.90
C ASP A 13 0.11 -9.19 -0.49
N LEU A 14 1.04 -9.01 0.47
CA LEU A 14 0.79 -9.31 1.88
C LEU A 14 -0.33 -8.44 2.45
N GLY A 15 -0.31 -7.13 2.20
CA GLY A 15 -1.36 -6.23 2.66
C GLY A 15 -2.73 -6.58 2.08
N ASP A 16 -2.78 -6.95 0.79
CA ASP A 16 -4.02 -7.40 0.14
C ASP A 16 -4.55 -8.71 0.78
N SER A 17 -3.66 -9.64 1.08
CA SER A 17 -3.99 -10.90 1.77
C SER A 17 -4.49 -10.68 3.20
N LEU A 18 -3.92 -9.71 3.93
CA LEU A 18 -4.36 -9.33 5.28
C LEU A 18 -5.71 -8.61 5.24
N ALA A 19 -5.93 -7.77 4.23
CA ALA A 19 -7.18 -7.07 4.03
C ALA A 19 -8.34 -8.05 3.74
N ALA A 20 -8.08 -9.09 2.94
CA ALA A 20 -9.02 -10.17 2.69
C ALA A 20 -9.39 -10.95 3.96
N GLN A 21 -8.47 -11.03 4.92
CA GLN A 21 -8.69 -11.64 6.25
C GLN A 21 -9.30 -10.67 7.28
N ALA A 22 -9.75 -9.49 6.85
CA ALA A 22 -10.26 -8.42 7.72
C ALA A 22 -9.25 -7.91 8.78
N ARG A 23 -7.95 -8.14 8.58
CA ARG A 23 -6.85 -7.70 9.46
C ARG A 23 -6.39 -6.30 9.04
N ALA A 24 -7.24 -5.31 9.27
CA ALA A 24 -7.06 -3.96 8.72
C ALA A 24 -5.76 -3.26 9.17
N ASP A 25 -5.42 -3.34 10.46
CA ASP A 25 -4.22 -2.67 11.00
C ASP A 25 -2.94 -3.25 10.39
N GLU A 26 -2.89 -4.56 10.24
CA GLU A 26 -1.73 -5.26 9.66
C GLU A 26 -1.63 -5.03 8.15
N ALA A 27 -2.76 -4.96 7.45
CA ALA A 27 -2.80 -4.57 6.05
C ALA A 27 -2.22 -3.16 5.84
N VAL A 28 -2.61 -2.20 6.71
CA VAL A 28 -2.08 -0.83 6.70
C VAL A 28 -0.57 -0.81 6.96
N ALA A 29 -0.09 -1.60 7.92
CA ALA A 29 1.34 -1.71 8.19
C ALA A 29 2.12 -2.28 6.98
N ALA A 30 1.61 -3.34 6.36
CA ALA A 30 2.22 -3.97 5.19
C ALA A 30 2.27 -3.02 3.98
N TRP A 31 1.15 -2.36 3.66
CA TRP A 31 1.10 -1.37 2.58
C TRP A 31 1.97 -0.14 2.84
N THR A 32 2.17 0.24 4.10
CA THR A 32 3.11 1.32 4.47
C THR A 32 4.54 0.93 4.09
N GLN A 33 4.98 -0.29 4.42
CA GLN A 33 6.31 -0.79 4.02
C GLN A 33 6.42 -0.90 2.49
N ALA A 34 5.37 -1.37 1.82
CA ALA A 34 5.32 -1.42 0.37
C ALA A 34 5.57 -0.03 -0.25
N LEU A 35 4.85 1.00 0.21
CA LEU A 35 4.96 2.37 -0.31
C LEU A 35 6.35 2.99 -0.07
N VAL A 36 6.97 2.75 1.09
CA VAL A 36 8.35 3.20 1.37
C VAL A 36 9.34 2.53 0.40
N LEU A 37 9.17 1.24 0.10
CA LEU A 37 10.04 0.54 -0.85
C LEU A 37 9.79 0.95 -2.31
N MET A 38 8.56 1.37 -2.62
CA MET A 38 8.14 1.87 -3.93
C MET A 38 8.56 3.32 -4.19
N GLU A 39 9.04 4.05 -3.18
CA GLU A 39 9.49 5.43 -3.34
C GLU A 39 10.62 5.52 -4.38
N GLY A 40 10.45 6.40 -5.37
CA GLY A 40 11.35 6.54 -6.51
C GLY A 40 11.21 5.46 -7.59
N MET A 41 10.22 4.56 -7.50
CA MET A 41 9.98 3.51 -8.50
C MET A 41 8.88 3.89 -9.50
N THR A 42 9.24 4.18 -10.73
CA THR A 42 8.30 4.56 -11.80
C THR A 42 7.97 3.39 -12.73
N SER A 43 7.40 2.30 -12.19
CA SER A 43 7.03 1.13 -12.99
C SER A 43 5.53 0.89 -13.04
N ASP A 44 5.01 0.36 -14.16
CA ASP A 44 3.58 0.05 -14.31
C ASP A 44 3.04 -0.87 -13.20
N ARG A 45 3.83 -1.88 -12.80
CA ARG A 45 3.45 -2.77 -11.69
C ARG A 45 3.35 -2.03 -10.35
N THR A 46 4.27 -1.10 -10.10
CA THR A 46 4.23 -0.24 -8.91
C THR A 46 2.98 0.64 -8.93
N ARG A 47 2.68 1.28 -10.07
CA ARG A 47 1.48 2.12 -10.24
C ARG A 47 0.18 1.32 -10.02
N LYS A 48 0.10 0.11 -10.55
CA LYS A 48 -1.04 -0.82 -10.35
C LYS A 48 -1.21 -1.19 -8.88
N ALA A 49 -0.13 -1.57 -8.20
CA ALA A 49 -0.16 -1.90 -6.78
C ALA A 49 -0.67 -0.72 -5.94
N ILE A 50 -0.13 0.49 -6.15
CA ILE A 50 -0.55 1.69 -5.41
C ILE A 50 -2.02 2.03 -5.70
N THR A 51 -2.49 1.82 -6.93
CA THR A 51 -3.91 2.03 -7.30
C THR A 51 -4.84 1.03 -6.61
N SER A 52 -4.45 -0.24 -6.51
CA SER A 52 -5.17 -1.27 -5.76
C SER A 52 -5.30 -0.86 -4.28
N ILE A 53 -4.18 -0.53 -3.66
CA ILE A 53 -4.10 -0.08 -2.26
C ILE A 53 -5.05 1.09 -2.01
N ARG A 54 -5.03 2.12 -2.85
CA ARG A 54 -5.91 3.29 -2.71
C ARG A 54 -7.40 2.94 -2.67
N SER A 55 -7.82 1.95 -3.44
CA SER A 55 -9.23 1.53 -3.51
C SER A 55 -9.67 0.93 -2.17
N THR A 56 -8.83 0.11 -1.56
CA THR A 56 -9.10 -0.50 -0.25
C THR A 56 -9.00 0.51 0.88
N LEU A 57 -8.04 1.45 0.82
CA LEU A 57 -7.91 2.51 1.81
C LEU A 57 -9.13 3.42 1.89
N ALA A 58 -9.82 3.67 0.76
CA ALA A 58 -11.06 4.45 0.77
C ALA A 58 -12.16 3.78 1.62
N VAL A 59 -12.22 2.44 1.62
CA VAL A 59 -13.12 1.67 2.48
C VAL A 59 -12.69 1.77 3.94
N TYR A 60 -11.39 1.63 4.22
CA TYR A 60 -10.88 1.68 5.59
C TYR A 60 -10.96 3.08 6.22
N GLN A 61 -10.90 4.13 5.39
CA GLN A 61 -11.07 5.50 5.84
C GLN A 61 -12.49 5.73 6.38
N ARG A 62 -13.51 5.14 5.75
CA ARG A 62 -14.89 5.15 6.27
C ARG A 62 -15.02 4.39 7.60
N ARG A 63 -14.21 3.35 7.79
CA ARG A 63 -14.12 2.56 9.03
C ARG A 63 -13.23 3.19 10.11
N ARG A 64 -12.63 4.35 9.84
CA ARG A 64 -11.73 5.10 10.74
C ARG A 64 -10.54 4.27 11.25
N VAL A 65 -10.00 3.38 10.42
CA VAL A 65 -8.81 2.60 10.75
C VAL A 65 -7.61 3.56 10.93
N PRO A 66 -6.82 3.43 12.01
CA PRO A 66 -5.65 4.27 12.25
C PRO A 66 -4.63 4.22 11.10
N GLY A 67 -3.94 5.33 10.84
CA GLY A 67 -2.86 5.40 9.83
C GLY A 67 -3.33 5.42 8.37
N VAL A 68 -4.59 5.07 8.07
CA VAL A 68 -5.12 5.04 6.70
C VAL A 68 -5.11 6.40 6.01
N ALA A 69 -5.42 7.48 6.74
CA ALA A 69 -5.45 8.82 6.16
C ALA A 69 -4.05 9.27 5.67
N ASP A 70 -3.02 9.00 6.47
CA ASP A 70 -1.63 9.28 6.11
C ASP A 70 -1.18 8.41 4.94
N LEU A 71 -1.48 7.10 5.00
CA LEU A 71 -1.14 6.16 3.96
C LEU A 71 -1.80 6.52 2.61
N ALA A 72 -3.08 6.91 2.64
CA ALA A 72 -3.82 7.32 1.46
C ALA A 72 -3.25 8.61 0.84
N ARG A 73 -2.71 9.51 1.66
CA ARG A 73 -2.01 10.72 1.20
C ARG A 73 -0.71 10.36 0.48
N ARG A 74 0.15 9.53 1.09
CA ARG A 74 1.39 9.06 0.46
C ARG A 74 1.13 8.31 -0.84
N ALA A 75 0.09 7.47 -0.87
CA ALA A 75 -0.30 6.75 -2.08
C ALA A 75 -0.74 7.68 -3.22
N ARG A 76 -1.30 8.86 -2.91
CA ARG A 76 -1.61 9.88 -3.93
C ARG A 76 -0.35 10.56 -4.42
N GLU A 77 0.53 10.97 -3.49
CA GLU A 77 1.82 11.61 -3.81
C GLU A 77 2.69 10.70 -4.69
N ALA A 78 2.69 9.39 -4.45
CA ALA A 78 3.44 8.42 -5.26
C ALA A 78 2.87 8.16 -6.67
N LEU A 79 1.66 8.63 -6.96
CA LEU A 79 1.01 8.49 -8.28
C LEU A 79 1.01 9.77 -9.12
N ALA A 80 1.26 10.93 -8.48
CA ALA A 80 1.39 12.24 -9.12
C ALA A 80 2.64 12.27 -10.01
#